data_AF-A0A967Z8F2-F1
#
_entry.id   AF-A0A967Z8F2-F1
#
_cell.length_a   1.000
_cell.length_b   1.000
_cell.length_c   1.000
_cell.angle_alpha   90.00
_cell.angle_beta   90.00
_cell.angle_gamma   90.00
#
_symmetry.space_group_name_H-M   'P 1'
#
loop_
_entity.id
_entity.type
_entity.pdbx_description
1 polymer ?
#
loop_
_entity_poly.entity_id
_entity_poly.type
_entity_poly.pdbx_seq_one_letter_code
_entity_poly.pdbx_strand_id
1 'polypeptide(L)'
;MPEIREYLVWGPEHYVDAHWDLTFLKIDYHNQRIELGDANSTRIFDKQHGKWLTLDVDFSKSNMLSVLGTVVPVMPKTQLIEYKSILSRNVDRTDLAEIK
;
A
#
# COMPACT_ATOMS: atom_id res chain seq x y z
N MET A 1 12.88 -14.54 -4.11
CA MET A 1 11.77 -14.64 -5.07
C MET A 1 12.32 -14.78 -6.48
N PRO A 2 12.76 -15.99 -6.88
CA PRO A 2 13.19 -16.25 -8.27
C PRO A 2 12.10 -15.95 -9.31
N GLU A 3 10.83 -16.12 -8.93
CA GLU A 3 9.64 -16.09 -9.78
C GLU A 3 9.37 -14.72 -10.41
N ILE A 4 9.81 -13.63 -9.76
CA ILE A 4 9.58 -12.26 -10.22
C ILE A 4 10.84 -11.57 -10.74
N ARG A 5 11.97 -12.30 -10.78
CA ARG A 5 13.30 -11.72 -11.03
C ARG A 5 13.41 -11.05 -12.40
N GLU A 6 12.78 -11.63 -13.41
CA GLU A 6 12.80 -11.09 -14.79
C GLU A 6 11.98 -9.81 -14.95
N TYR A 7 11.06 -9.55 -14.02
CA TYR A 7 10.18 -8.38 -14.02
C TYR A 7 10.68 -7.27 -13.08
N LEU A 8 11.78 -7.49 -12.36
CA LEU A 8 12.26 -6.58 -11.32
C LEU A 8 12.73 -5.25 -11.91
N VAL A 9 12.10 -4.16 -11.46
CA VAL A 9 12.47 -2.78 -11.82
C VAL A 9 13.31 -2.13 -10.73
N TRP A 10 12.98 -2.38 -9.46
CA TRP A 10 13.69 -1.80 -8.32
C TRP A 10 13.43 -2.61 -7.03
N GLY A 11 14.37 -2.56 -6.09
CA GLY A 11 14.29 -3.23 -4.80
C GLY A 11 14.56 -4.74 -4.87
N PRO A 12 14.22 -5.51 -3.82
CA PRO A 12 13.71 -5.05 -2.52
C PRO A 12 14.73 -4.20 -1.78
N GLU A 13 14.30 -3.01 -1.36
CA GLU A 13 15.16 -2.06 -0.67
C GLU A 13 14.32 -1.17 0.27
N HIS A 14 14.96 -0.66 1.32
CA HIS A 14 14.35 0.30 2.23
C HIS A 14 14.29 1.69 1.60
N TYR A 15 13.15 2.35 1.74
CA TYR A 15 12.87 3.65 1.14
C TYR A 15 12.16 4.55 2.15
N VAL A 16 12.62 5.80 2.20
CA VAL A 16 12.04 6.85 3.04
C VAL A 16 11.82 8.10 2.20
N ASP A 17 10.62 8.65 2.25
CA ASP A 17 10.29 9.96 1.72
C ASP A 17 9.45 10.80 2.71
N ALA A 18 8.84 11.88 2.22
CA ALA A 18 8.04 12.77 3.06
C ALA A 18 6.77 12.14 3.65
N HIS A 19 6.34 10.98 3.17
CA HIS A 19 5.08 10.33 3.54
C HIS A 19 5.26 8.88 3.99
N TRP A 20 6.31 8.22 3.51
CA TRP A 20 6.52 6.79 3.64
C TRP A 20 7.89 6.45 4.20
N ASP A 21 7.93 5.42 5.02
CA ASP A 21 9.14 4.76 5.48
C ASP A 21 8.83 3.25 5.47
N LEU A 22 9.33 2.54 4.46
CA LEU A 22 8.98 1.14 4.22
C LEU A 22 10.10 0.41 3.48
N THR A 23 10.00 -0.91 3.46
CA THR A 23 10.77 -1.74 2.52
C THR A 23 9.81 -2.20 1.43
N PHE A 24 10.17 -2.02 0.17
CA PHE A 24 9.35 -2.50 -0.94
C PHE A 24 10.17 -2.83 -2.17
N LEU A 25 9.52 -3.45 -3.15
CA LEU A 25 10.07 -3.65 -4.48
C LEU A 25 9.05 -3.26 -5.54
N LYS A 26 9.55 -3.03 -6.75
CA LYS A 26 8.76 -2.68 -7.93
C LYS A 26 9.05 -3.69 -9.02
N ILE A 27 8.00 -4.24 -9.61
CA ILE A 27 8.09 -5.04 -10.83
C ILE A 27 7.24 -4.42 -11.94
N ASP A 28 7.63 -4.72 -13.17
CA ASP A 28 6.81 -4.48 -14.36
C ASP A 28 6.48 -5.83 -15.00
N TYR A 29 5.23 -6.27 -14.81
CA TYR A 29 4.73 -7.50 -15.39
C TYR A 29 3.87 -7.17 -16.61
N HIS A 30 4.43 -7.33 -17.80
CA HIS A 30 3.74 -7.06 -19.07
C HIS A 30 3.11 -5.65 -19.18
N ASN A 31 3.85 -4.60 -18.80
CA ASN A 31 3.42 -3.19 -18.73
C ASN A 31 2.45 -2.89 -17.57
N GLN A 32 2.23 -3.84 -16.66
CA GLN A 32 1.54 -3.59 -15.41
C GLN A 32 2.57 -3.42 -14.30
N ARG A 33 2.67 -2.19 -13.79
CA ARG A 33 3.49 -1.93 -12.61
C ARG A 33 2.81 -2.48 -11.37
N ILE A 34 3.58 -3.23 -10.58
CA ILE A 34 3.14 -3.81 -9.30
C ILE A 34 4.18 -3.42 -8.25
N GLU A 35 3.70 -2.92 -7.12
CA GLU A 35 4.53 -2.58 -5.96
C GLU A 35 4.21 -3.54 -4.83
N LEU A 36 5.24 -4.18 -4.28
CA LEU A 36 5.13 -5.16 -3.20
C LEU A 36 5.83 -4.59 -1.99
N GLY A 37 5.06 -4.10 -1.03
CA GLY A 37 5.54 -3.52 0.22
C GLY A 37 5.54 -4.53 1.36
N ASP A 38 6.58 -4.48 2.19
CA ASP A 38 6.59 -5.16 3.48
C ASP A 38 5.60 -4.48 4.43
N ALA A 39 4.90 -5.27 5.25
CA ALA A 39 4.04 -4.76 6.30
C ALA A 39 4.75 -4.70 7.67
N ASN A 40 5.84 -5.46 7.83
CA ASN A 40 6.57 -5.53 9.09
C ASN A 40 7.49 -4.31 9.19
N SER A 41 7.03 -3.25 9.87
CA SER A 41 7.75 -1.98 10.11
C SER A 41 7.50 -0.86 9.08
N THR A 42 6.45 -0.95 8.27
CA THR A 42 6.04 0.21 7.46
C THR A 42 5.51 1.32 8.35
N ARG A 43 5.98 2.55 8.11
CA ARG A 43 5.49 3.75 8.77
C ARG A 43 4.97 4.75 7.74
N ILE A 44 3.94 5.48 8.15
CA ILE A 44 3.34 6.56 7.40
C ILE A 44 3.44 7.87 8.19
N PHE A 45 3.62 8.97 7.48
CA PHE A 45 3.61 10.28 8.11
C PHE A 45 2.17 10.78 8.27
N ASP A 46 1.77 10.98 9.53
CA ASP A 46 0.52 11.64 9.89
C ASP A 46 0.63 13.13 9.59
N LYS A 47 0.01 13.53 8.48
CA LYS A 47 0.06 14.91 8.02
C LYS A 47 -0.70 15.87 8.93
N GLN A 48 -1.70 15.39 9.67
CA GLN A 48 -2.49 16.23 10.57
C GLN A 48 -1.71 16.58 11.83
N HIS A 49 -0.97 15.61 12.38
CA HIS A 49 -0.28 15.76 13.67
C HIS A 49 1.25 15.93 13.53
N GLY A 50 1.80 15.79 12.33
CA GLY A 50 3.22 16.01 12.05
C GLY A 50 4.14 14.94 12.66
N LYS A 51 3.72 13.67 12.68
CA LYS A 51 4.46 12.57 13.31
C LYS A 51 4.44 11.30 12.46
N TRP A 52 5.45 10.46 12.62
CA TRP A 52 5.46 9.12 12.04
C TRP A 52 4.63 8.16 12.88
N LEU A 53 3.81 7.35 12.22
CA LEU A 53 3.00 6.29 12.80
C LEU A 53 3.35 4.96 12.13
N THR A 54 3.43 3.88 12.90
CA THR A 54 3.49 2.53 12.34
C THR A 54 2.15 2.21 11.68
N LEU A 55 2.20 1.69 10.45
CA LEU A 55 1.03 1.18 9.73
C LEU A 55 0.89 -0.32 10.00
N ASP A 56 0.05 -0.66 10.96
CA ASP A 56 -0.25 -2.05 11.29
C ASP A 56 -1.40 -2.57 10.43
N VAL A 57 -1.10 -3.48 9.51
CA VAL A 57 -2.11 -4.11 8.62
C VAL A 57 -2.46 -5.50 9.13
N ASP A 58 -3.70 -5.66 9.61
CA ASP A 58 -4.25 -6.96 9.98
C ASP A 58 -4.84 -7.68 8.75
N PHE A 59 -4.01 -8.47 8.07
CA PHE A 59 -4.42 -9.22 6.89
C PHE A 59 -5.57 -10.21 7.14
N SER A 60 -5.78 -10.66 8.39
CA SER A 60 -6.88 -11.57 8.72
C SER A 60 -8.26 -10.92 8.58
N LYS A 61 -8.32 -9.58 8.61
CA LYS A 61 -9.54 -8.80 8.43
C LYS A 61 -9.87 -8.51 6.97
N SER A 62 -9.11 -9.03 6.02
CA SER A 62 -9.32 -8.78 4.59
C SER A 62 -10.72 -9.24 4.14
N ASN A 63 -11.34 -8.43 3.28
CA ASN A 63 -12.54 -8.83 2.56
C ASN A 63 -12.13 -9.71 1.37
N MET A 64 -12.67 -10.92 1.30
CA MET A 64 -12.47 -11.79 0.13
C MET A 64 -13.43 -11.36 -0.98
N LEU A 65 -12.89 -10.80 -2.07
CA LEU A 65 -13.67 -10.29 -3.20
C LEU A 65 -13.38 -11.10 -4.47
N SER A 66 -14.40 -11.33 -5.29
CA SER A 66 -14.23 -11.90 -6.62
C SER A 66 -13.93 -10.77 -7.61
N VAL A 67 -12.71 -10.79 -8.16
CA VAL A 67 -12.24 -9.83 -9.17
C VAL A 67 -11.90 -10.63 -10.42
N LEU A 68 -12.66 -10.40 -11.50
CA LEU A 68 -12.47 -11.10 -12.78
C LEU A 68 -12.43 -12.64 -12.63
N GLY A 69 -13.24 -13.19 -11.72
CA GLY A 69 -13.30 -14.63 -11.46
C GLY A 69 -12.22 -15.17 -10.51
N THR A 70 -11.33 -14.33 -9.99
CA THR A 70 -10.33 -14.69 -8.98
C THR A 70 -10.75 -14.16 -7.62
N VAL A 71 -10.73 -15.01 -6.59
CA VAL A 71 -10.99 -14.57 -5.21
C VAL A 71 -9.70 -14.03 -4.62
N VAL A 72 -9.70 -12.75 -4.25
CA VAL A 72 -8.52 -12.05 -3.71
C VAL A 72 -8.84 -11.39 -2.37
N PRO A 73 -7.90 -11.38 -1.41
CA PRO A 73 -8.02 -10.61 -0.18
C PRO A 73 -7.82 -9.13 -0.48
N VAL A 74 -8.77 -8.30 -0.05
CA VAL A 74 -8.73 -6.84 -0.22
C VAL A 74 -8.88 -6.16 1.14
N MET A 75 -8.07 -5.12 1.37
CA MET A 75 -8.16 -4.32 2.59
C MET A 75 -9.59 -3.80 2.80
N PRO A 76 -10.15 -3.90 4.02
CA PRO A 76 -11.46 -3.33 4.32
C PRO A 76 -11.53 -1.84 3.99
N LYS A 77 -12.66 -1.41 3.42
CA LYS A 77 -12.92 0.00 3.08
C LYS A 77 -12.68 0.94 4.27
N THR A 78 -13.06 0.53 5.48
CA THR A 78 -12.86 1.34 6.70
C THR A 78 -11.39 1.58 7.00
N GLN A 79 -10.55 0.54 6.91
CA GLN A 79 -9.08 0.66 7.08
C GLN A 79 -8.46 1.51 5.96
N LEU A 80 -8.95 1.35 4.73
CA LEU A 80 -8.52 2.14 3.58
C LEU A 80 -8.77 3.63 3.79
N ILE A 81 -9.97 3.99 4.28
CA ILE A 81 -10.34 5.36 4.61
C ILE A 81 -9.46 5.93 5.72
N GLU A 82 -9.23 5.13 6.78
CA GLU A 82 -8.44 5.53 7.94
C GLU A 82 -7.00 5.91 7.56
N TYR A 83 -6.25 5.00 6.91
CA TYR A 83 -4.85 5.29 6.60
C TYR A 83 -4.70 6.41 5.55
N LYS A 84 -5.62 6.51 4.58
CA LYS A 84 -5.64 7.60 3.61
C LYS A 84 -5.89 8.95 4.26
N SER A 85 -6.73 8.99 5.29
CA SER A 85 -6.99 10.20 6.07
C SER A 85 -5.74 10.67 6.84
N ILE A 86 -4.92 9.73 7.33
CA ILE A 86 -3.63 10.01 7.99
C ILE A 86 -2.61 10.59 7.00
N LEU A 87 -2.41 9.95 5.84
CA LEU A 87 -1.46 10.40 4.81
C LEU A 87 -1.87 11.74 4.17
N SER A 88 -3.15 11.87 3.84
CA SER A 88 -3.77 13.09 3.29
C SER A 88 -2.95 13.75 2.16
N ARG A 89 -2.39 12.94 1.26
CA ARG A 89 -1.77 13.40 0.01
C ARG A 89 -2.86 13.89 -0.94
N ASN A 90 -2.47 14.58 -2.01
CA ASN A 90 -3.45 15.07 -2.99
C ASN A 90 -4.30 13.92 -3.56
N VAL A 91 -3.66 12.81 -3.92
CA VAL A 91 -4.34 11.60 -4.41
C VAL A 91 -5.27 10.98 -3.36
N ASP A 92 -4.85 10.92 -2.09
CA ASP A 92 -5.68 10.33 -1.04
C ASP A 92 -6.96 11.14 -0.80
N ARG A 93 -6.89 12.48 -0.87
CA ARG A 93 -8.08 13.33 -0.72
C ARG A 93 -9.07 13.16 -1.87
N THR A 94 -8.57 12.96 -3.10
CA THR A 94 -9.42 12.62 -4.25
C THR A 94 -10.09 11.27 -4.03
N ASP A 95 -9.32 10.25 -3.68
CA ASP A 95 -9.86 8.90 -3.45
C ASP A 95 -10.93 8.90 -2.36
N LEU A 96 -10.69 9.59 -1.23
CA LEU A 96 -11.65 9.71 -0.14
C LEU A 96 -12.96 10.40 -0.54
N ALA A 97 -12.92 11.35 -1.48
CA ALA A 97 -14.12 12.03 -1.98
C ALA A 97 -14.96 11.14 -2.91
N GLU A 98 -14.34 10.18 -3.58
CA GLU A 98 -15.00 9.27 -4.53
C GLU A 98 -15.47 7.96 -3.89
N ILE A 99 -14.92 7.61 -2.73
CA ILE A 99 -15.36 6.47 -1.93
C ILE A 99 -16.78 6.76 -1.39
N LYS A 100 -17.80 6.22 -2.07
CA LYS A 100 -19.21 6.19 -1.63
C LYS A 100 -19.43 5.05 -0.66
#